data_AF-A0A7S2UR99-F1
#
_entry.id   AF-A0A7S2UR99-F1
#
_cell.length_a   1.000
_cell.length_b   1.000
_cell.length_c   1.000
_cell.angle_alpha   90.00
_cell.angle_beta   90.00
_cell.angle_gamma   90.00
#
_symmetry.space_group_name_H-M   'P 1'
#
loop_
_entity.id
_entity.type
_entity.pdbx_description
1 polymer ?
#
loop_
_entity_poly.entity_id
_entity_poly.type
_entity_poly.pdbx_seq_one_letter_code
_entity_poly.pdbx_strand_id
1 'polypeptide(L)'
;MDKVNNTMATMASPPAGSKIEGRNMYGYTDYHGPGMVETTNPQELEEESDDDDDWDPLRPGRWMEGDSLAPPCGTSIKVVHGLLEFLSLKETDVLYDFGCGDGRICLEAFFTKHIRAAIGVEVEDDLIQRFRYLIDTHTTQNTNDSERFICAIEQDLRTVLLTLIDQCKEKEENRPEEGTASATTRQQHLLEKKLTMPTVIVLYLLPEALAEIEPFLIELLEMLPDLKILCNTWGLPSLQPTSTKHVTDYENSTILQCYTQGSLLLSKTSNE
;
A
#
# COMPACT_ATOMS: atom_id res chain seq x y z
N MET A 1 4.73 28.75 -58.77
CA MET A 1 5.97 28.44 -58.04
C MET A 1 5.76 28.94 -56.64
N ASP A 2 5.23 28.11 -55.76
CA ASP A 2 5.22 28.38 -54.31
C ASP A 2 5.70 27.12 -53.62
N LYS A 3 6.82 27.27 -52.93
CA LYS A 3 7.62 26.22 -52.31
C LYS A 3 7.61 26.47 -50.80
N VAL A 4 7.14 25.46 -50.08
CA VAL A 4 7.57 25.00 -48.74
C VAL A 4 7.41 25.96 -47.54
N ASN A 5 6.65 25.54 -46.53
CA ASN A 5 7.21 25.12 -45.22
C ASN A 5 6.12 24.66 -44.25
N ASN A 6 6.03 23.33 -44.12
CA ASN A 6 5.31 22.60 -43.09
C ASN A 6 6.31 22.33 -41.95
N THR A 7 6.19 23.03 -40.82
CA THR A 7 7.09 22.82 -39.68
C THR A 7 6.43 21.84 -38.71
N MET A 8 6.80 20.55 -38.84
CA MET A 8 6.62 19.58 -37.77
C MET A 8 7.48 20.01 -36.58
N ALA A 9 6.84 20.29 -35.44
CA ALA A 9 7.54 20.44 -34.17
C ALA A 9 8.02 19.05 -33.71
N THR A 10 9.27 18.72 -34.04
CA THR A 10 9.99 17.61 -33.41
C THR A 10 10.23 17.96 -31.94
N MET A 11 9.53 17.29 -31.04
CA MET A 11 9.86 17.32 -29.62
C MET A 11 11.25 16.70 -29.43
N ALA A 12 12.17 17.50 -28.91
CA ALA A 12 13.52 17.06 -28.59
C ALA A 12 13.45 15.99 -27.48
N SER A 13 14.16 14.87 -27.69
CA SER A 13 14.39 13.87 -26.65
C SER A 13 15.06 14.52 -25.43
N PRO A 14 14.71 14.10 -24.19
CA PRO A 14 15.37 14.64 -23.01
C PRO A 14 16.84 14.23 -22.99
N PRO A 15 17.74 15.08 -22.46
CA PRO A 15 19.16 14.78 -22.41
C PRO A 15 19.44 13.60 -21.49
N ALA A 16 20.31 12.70 -21.94
CA ALA A 16 20.80 11.59 -21.16
C ALA A 16 21.58 12.07 -19.93
N GLY A 17 21.13 11.68 -18.74
CA GLY A 17 21.92 11.64 -17.52
C GLY A 17 22.24 12.98 -16.88
N SER A 18 21.34 13.50 -16.04
CA SER A 18 21.70 14.38 -14.93
C SER A 18 21.31 13.71 -13.61
N LYS A 19 22.29 13.15 -12.90
CA LYS A 19 22.14 12.82 -11.48
C LYS A 19 21.96 14.14 -10.72
N ILE A 20 20.71 14.50 -10.43
CA ILE A 20 20.41 15.48 -9.39
C ILE A 20 20.51 14.70 -8.08
N GLU A 21 21.59 14.89 -7.32
CA GLU A 21 21.75 14.30 -6.00
C GLU A 21 20.51 14.63 -5.15
N GLY A 22 19.78 13.60 -4.72
CA GLY A 22 18.63 13.73 -3.82
C GLY A 22 17.27 13.29 -4.38
N ARG A 23 17.11 13.07 -5.69
CA ARG A 23 15.84 12.52 -6.25
C ARG A 23 15.97 11.02 -6.49
N ASN A 24 15.15 10.21 -5.83
CA ASN A 24 14.96 8.81 -6.20
C ASN A 24 14.23 8.71 -7.55
N MET A 25 14.19 7.50 -8.12
CA MET A 25 13.63 7.21 -9.44
C MET A 25 12.20 7.72 -9.64
N TYR A 26 11.42 7.84 -8.56
CA TYR A 26 10.02 8.26 -8.57
C TYR A 26 9.81 9.71 -8.12
N GLY A 27 10.89 10.45 -7.86
CA GLY A 27 10.82 11.84 -7.43
C GLY A 27 10.24 12.04 -6.02
N TYR A 28 10.29 11.07 -5.12
CA TYR A 28 9.86 11.30 -3.73
C TYR A 28 10.79 12.32 -3.07
N THR A 29 10.23 13.42 -2.59
CA THR A 29 10.89 14.36 -1.67
C THR A 29 10.05 14.41 -0.39
N ASP A 30 10.00 13.26 0.28
CA ASP A 30 9.58 13.01 1.68
C ASP A 30 8.20 13.48 2.22
N TYR A 31 7.25 13.82 1.34
CA TYR A 31 5.76 13.82 1.50
C TYR A 31 5.09 15.09 2.08
N HIS A 32 4.13 15.69 1.33
CA HIS A 32 3.38 16.91 1.73
C HIS A 32 1.84 16.84 1.52
N GLY A 33 1.21 15.65 1.48
CA GLY A 33 -0.26 15.53 1.36
C GLY A 33 -0.87 16.13 0.08
N PRO A 34 -2.21 16.20 -0.06
CA PRO A 34 -2.85 16.76 -1.24
C PRO A 34 -2.78 18.29 -1.23
N GLY A 35 -1.92 18.83 -2.11
CA GLY A 35 -1.96 20.22 -2.55
C GLY A 35 -2.07 20.26 -4.06
N MET A 36 -3.29 20.34 -4.59
CA MET A 36 -3.52 20.89 -5.92
C MET A 36 -4.19 22.26 -5.79
N VAL A 37 -3.40 23.29 -5.48
CA VAL A 37 -3.77 24.67 -5.86
C VAL A 37 -2.55 25.32 -6.50
N GLU A 38 -2.33 25.02 -7.77
CA GLU A 38 -1.72 26.01 -8.67
C GLU A 38 -2.85 26.77 -9.37
N THR A 39 -3.46 27.75 -8.67
CA THR A 39 -4.00 28.96 -9.31
C THR A 39 -4.07 30.14 -8.32
N THR A 40 -3.17 31.10 -8.53
CA THR A 40 -3.35 32.57 -8.44
C THR A 40 -3.58 33.31 -7.10
N ASN A 41 -2.60 34.19 -6.82
CA ASN A 41 -2.64 35.57 -6.28
C ASN A 41 -2.17 35.81 -4.82
N PRO A 42 -1.02 36.48 -4.58
CA PRO A 42 -0.43 36.68 -3.23
C PRO A 42 -1.07 37.76 -2.33
N GLN A 43 -2.37 38.08 -2.45
CA GLN A 43 -2.92 39.30 -1.82
C GLN A 43 -4.11 39.14 -0.86
N GLU A 44 -4.48 37.93 -0.47
CA GLU A 44 -5.49 37.74 0.58
C GLU A 44 -4.89 36.90 1.71
N LEU A 45 -4.15 37.57 2.59
CA LEU A 45 -3.86 37.11 3.96
C LEU A 45 -4.62 38.08 4.88
N GLU A 46 -5.91 37.82 5.04
CA GLU A 46 -6.66 38.42 6.15
C GLU A 46 -6.37 37.62 7.42
N GLU A 47 -6.14 38.38 8.48
CA GLU A 47 -5.76 37.96 9.81
C GLU A 47 -6.92 37.17 10.46
N GLU A 48 -6.73 35.87 10.68
CA GLU A 48 -7.44 35.15 11.73
C GLU A 48 -6.41 34.62 12.72
N SER A 49 -6.30 35.31 13.85
CA SER A 49 -5.74 34.78 15.09
C SER A 49 -6.93 34.47 16.00
N ASP A 50 -7.12 33.21 16.38
CA ASP A 50 -7.68 32.79 17.68
C ASP A 50 -7.51 31.25 17.80
N ASP A 51 -6.52 30.83 18.62
CA ASP A 51 -6.37 29.50 19.26
C ASP A 51 -6.51 28.21 18.42
N ASP A 52 -5.65 28.00 17.40
CA ASP A 52 -5.51 26.72 16.69
C ASP A 52 -4.52 25.75 17.36
N ASP A 53 -4.83 25.28 18.57
CA ASP A 53 -4.21 24.06 19.16
C ASP A 53 -4.98 22.77 18.76
N ASP A 54 -5.94 22.86 17.83
CA ASP A 54 -6.84 21.76 17.43
C ASP A 54 -6.41 21.01 16.15
N TRP A 55 -5.26 21.36 15.55
CA TRP A 55 -4.71 20.70 14.35
C TRP A 55 -3.62 19.66 14.68
N ASP A 56 -3.94 18.68 15.52
CA ASP A 56 -3.12 17.45 15.60
C ASP A 56 -3.65 16.39 14.61
N PRO A 57 -2.93 16.08 13.51
CA PRO A 57 -3.33 15.05 12.55
C PRO A 57 -3.20 13.63 13.11
N LEU A 58 -2.48 13.42 14.22
CA LEU A 58 -2.34 12.14 14.90
C LEU A 58 -3.37 11.93 16.02
N ARG A 59 -4.28 12.89 16.22
CA ARG A 59 -5.30 12.81 17.26
C ARG A 59 -6.20 11.58 17.06
N PRO A 60 -6.37 10.72 18.10
CA PRO A 60 -7.26 9.57 18.03
C PRO A 60 -8.68 9.95 17.61
N GLY A 61 -9.24 9.22 16.65
CA GLY A 61 -10.63 9.39 16.19
C GLY A 61 -10.87 10.40 15.07
N ARG A 62 -9.91 11.28 14.73
CA ARG A 62 -10.10 12.29 13.66
C ARG A 62 -10.38 11.66 12.29
N TRP A 63 -9.62 10.64 11.93
CA TRP A 63 -9.72 10.00 10.61
C TRP A 63 -10.81 8.93 10.57
N MET A 64 -11.12 8.33 11.72
CA MET A 64 -12.13 7.28 11.86
C MET A 64 -13.57 7.77 11.64
N GLU A 65 -13.83 9.08 11.61
CA GLU A 65 -15.10 9.67 11.17
C GLU A 65 -15.15 9.73 9.63
N GLY A 66 -15.11 8.56 8.98
CA GLY A 66 -15.09 8.40 7.52
C GLY A 66 -14.58 7.03 7.10
N ASP A 67 -14.25 6.86 5.81
CA ASP A 67 -13.66 5.62 5.29
C ASP A 67 -12.12 5.60 5.42
N SER A 68 -11.52 6.68 5.93
CA SER A 68 -10.07 6.88 6.06
C SER A 68 -9.54 6.39 7.41
N LEU A 69 -8.56 5.49 7.41
CA LEU A 69 -8.10 4.86 8.65
C LEU A 69 -6.87 5.52 9.30
N ALA A 70 -6.21 6.45 8.60
CA ALA A 70 -5.01 7.14 9.08
C ALA A 70 -4.76 8.44 8.32
N PRO A 71 -4.05 9.43 8.90
CA PRO A 71 -3.60 10.59 8.16
C PRO A 71 -2.69 10.16 7.01
N PRO A 72 -2.69 10.88 5.88
CA PRO A 72 -1.69 10.71 4.84
C PRO A 72 -0.32 11.10 5.40
N CYS A 73 0.46 10.11 5.84
CA CYS A 73 1.82 10.26 6.33
C CYS A 73 2.71 9.22 5.65
N GLY A 74 3.46 9.64 4.63
CA GLY A 74 4.27 8.73 3.83
C GLY A 74 5.43 8.14 4.63
N THR A 75 5.59 6.82 4.60
CA THR A 75 6.80 6.16 5.15
C THR A 75 8.05 6.70 4.43
N SER A 76 9.07 7.14 5.18
CA SER A 76 10.30 7.68 4.56
C SER A 76 11.02 6.62 3.72
N ILE A 77 11.73 7.03 2.67
CA ILE A 77 12.36 6.08 1.74
C ILE A 77 13.41 5.19 2.42
N LYS A 78 14.11 5.69 3.44
CA LYS A 78 15.01 4.84 4.23
C LYS A 78 14.25 3.76 4.99
N VAL A 79 13.11 4.10 5.57
CA VAL A 79 12.26 3.12 6.25
C VAL A 79 11.68 2.14 5.23
N VAL A 80 11.28 2.59 4.04
CA VAL A 80 10.85 1.70 2.94
C VAL A 80 11.97 0.72 2.56
N HIS A 81 13.22 1.16 2.40
CA HIS A 81 14.31 0.22 2.11
C HIS A 81 14.55 -0.75 3.28
N GLY A 82 14.54 -0.24 4.51
CA GLY A 82 14.70 -1.04 5.72
C GLY A 82 13.62 -2.11 5.90
N LEU A 83 12.38 -1.80 5.52
CA LEU A 83 11.24 -2.71 5.59
C LEU A 83 11.28 -3.77 4.49
N LEU A 84 11.61 -3.40 3.24
CA LEU A 84 11.73 -4.36 2.14
C LEU A 84 12.89 -5.35 2.37
N GLU A 85 13.98 -4.89 2.97
CA GLU A 85 15.06 -5.76 3.43
C GLU A 85 14.61 -6.70 4.56
N PHE A 86 13.85 -6.19 5.52
CA PHE A 86 13.38 -6.99 6.66
C PHE A 86 12.45 -8.12 6.22
N LEU A 87 11.56 -7.84 5.26
CA LEU A 87 10.62 -8.80 4.71
C LEU A 87 11.28 -9.96 3.95
N SER A 88 12.53 -9.74 3.46
CA SER A 88 13.27 -10.71 2.62
C SER A 88 12.42 -11.20 1.44
N LEU A 89 11.93 -10.24 0.65
CA LEU A 89 11.03 -10.50 -0.48
C LEU A 89 11.68 -11.38 -1.56
N LYS A 90 10.84 -12.22 -2.20
CA LYS A 90 11.16 -13.13 -3.28
C LYS A 90 10.42 -12.71 -4.55
N GLU A 91 10.92 -13.12 -5.71
CA GLU A 91 10.27 -12.87 -7.01
C GLU A 91 8.85 -13.46 -7.12
N THR A 92 8.51 -14.45 -6.30
CA THR A 92 7.17 -15.04 -6.24
C THR A 92 6.19 -14.28 -5.35
N ASP A 93 6.66 -13.28 -4.58
CA ASP A 93 5.83 -12.62 -3.57
C ASP A 93 4.75 -11.73 -4.19
N VAL A 94 3.62 -11.69 -3.51
CA VAL A 94 2.48 -10.82 -3.78
C VAL A 94 2.36 -9.90 -2.57
N LEU A 95 2.81 -8.66 -2.74
CA LEU A 95 2.78 -7.65 -1.68
C LEU A 95 1.51 -6.82 -1.80
N TYR A 96 0.78 -6.74 -0.69
CA TYR A 96 -0.29 -5.78 -0.48
C TYR A 96 0.18 -4.66 0.44
N ASP A 97 -0.09 -3.41 0.05
CA ASP A 97 0.09 -2.23 0.89
C ASP A 97 -1.31 -1.65 1.18
N PHE A 98 -1.77 -1.81 2.42
CA PHE A 98 -3.11 -1.39 2.84
C PHE A 98 -3.04 0.02 3.43
N GLY A 99 -3.66 0.99 2.76
CA GLY A 99 -3.42 2.42 2.98
C GLY A 99 -2.18 2.89 2.24
N CYS A 100 -2.09 2.59 0.94
CA CYS A 100 -0.83 2.73 0.19
C CYS A 100 -0.42 4.18 -0.12
N GLY A 101 -1.34 5.16 0.02
CA GLY A 101 -1.07 6.56 -0.29
C GLY A 101 -0.54 6.76 -1.72
N ASP A 102 0.67 7.32 -1.85
CA ASP A 102 1.32 7.53 -3.15
C ASP A 102 1.92 6.25 -3.78
N GLY A 103 1.76 5.10 -3.13
CA GLY A 103 2.17 3.79 -3.63
C GLY A 103 3.67 3.51 -3.52
N ARG A 104 4.42 4.31 -2.74
CA ARG A 104 5.89 4.21 -2.68
C ARG A 104 6.41 2.83 -2.28
N ILE A 105 5.73 2.15 -1.36
CA ILE A 105 6.14 0.80 -0.92
C ILE A 105 5.94 -0.19 -2.08
N CYS A 106 4.77 -0.14 -2.74
CA CYS A 106 4.49 -0.96 -3.91
C CYS A 106 5.49 -0.71 -5.05
N LEU A 107 5.77 0.55 -5.38
CA LEU A 107 6.71 0.93 -6.44
C LEU A 107 8.14 0.44 -6.12
N GLU A 108 8.63 0.72 -4.91
CA GLU A 108 9.96 0.26 -4.49
C GLU A 108 10.04 -1.27 -4.48
N ALA A 109 9.04 -1.97 -3.95
CA ALA A 109 9.01 -3.43 -3.94
C ALA A 109 8.99 -4.01 -5.36
N PHE A 110 8.13 -3.48 -6.23
CA PHE A 110 7.95 -3.98 -7.58
C PHE A 110 9.21 -3.80 -8.42
N PHE A 111 9.76 -2.59 -8.51
CA PHE A 111 10.85 -2.32 -9.44
C PHE A 111 12.23 -2.68 -8.87
N THR A 112 12.44 -2.68 -7.55
CA THR A 112 13.76 -2.96 -6.96
C THR A 112 13.92 -4.40 -6.46
N LYS A 113 12.82 -5.05 -6.04
CA LYS A 113 12.83 -6.44 -5.56
C LYS A 113 12.26 -7.43 -6.56
N HIS A 114 11.72 -6.94 -7.69
CA HIS A 114 11.21 -7.76 -8.79
C HIS A 114 10.16 -8.79 -8.35
N ILE A 115 9.35 -8.45 -7.35
CA ILE A 115 8.26 -9.33 -6.87
C ILE A 115 7.21 -9.56 -7.95
N ARG A 116 6.45 -10.66 -7.81
CA ARG A 116 5.41 -11.07 -8.76
C ARG A 116 4.33 -10.02 -8.88
N ALA A 117 3.84 -9.54 -7.74
CA ALA A 117 2.81 -8.52 -7.75
C ALA A 117 2.95 -7.53 -6.60
N ALA A 118 2.67 -6.27 -6.87
CA ALA A 118 2.50 -5.23 -5.86
C ALA A 118 1.11 -4.61 -6.01
N ILE A 119 0.30 -4.64 -4.95
CA ILE A 119 -1.09 -4.19 -4.98
C ILE A 119 -1.26 -3.18 -3.85
N GLY A 120 -1.47 -1.91 -4.19
CA GLY A 120 -1.80 -0.89 -3.20
C GLY A 120 -3.31 -0.71 -3.12
N VAL A 121 -3.83 -0.59 -1.90
CA VAL A 121 -5.23 -0.32 -1.60
C VAL A 121 -5.32 1.04 -0.91
N GLU A 122 -6.13 1.93 -1.45
CA GLU A 122 -6.32 3.30 -0.94
C GLU A 122 -7.77 3.70 -1.17
N VAL A 123 -8.34 4.47 -0.26
CA VAL A 123 -9.73 4.95 -0.36
C VAL A 123 -9.79 6.38 -0.90
N GLU A 124 -8.75 7.17 -0.67
CA GLU A 124 -8.68 8.57 -1.10
C GLU A 124 -8.36 8.68 -2.61
N ASP A 125 -9.30 9.24 -3.38
CA ASP A 125 -9.21 9.36 -4.84
C ASP A 125 -7.94 10.10 -5.31
N ASP A 126 -7.59 11.22 -4.67
CA ASP A 126 -6.40 12.00 -5.04
C ASP A 126 -5.09 11.20 -4.86
N LEU A 127 -5.02 10.37 -3.82
CA LEU A 127 -3.83 9.54 -3.53
C LEU A 127 -3.72 8.38 -4.52
N ILE A 128 -4.83 7.69 -4.78
CA ILE A 128 -4.82 6.55 -5.71
C ILE A 128 -4.60 7.01 -7.15
N GLN A 129 -5.10 8.19 -7.55
CA GLN A 129 -4.80 8.79 -8.85
C GLN A 129 -3.30 9.08 -9.00
N ARG A 130 -2.64 9.60 -7.96
CA ARG A 130 -1.18 9.79 -7.96
C ARG A 130 -0.44 8.47 -8.14
N PHE A 131 -0.86 7.41 -7.43
CA PHE A 131 -0.24 6.10 -7.58
C PHE A 131 -0.44 5.53 -9.00
N ARG A 132 -1.67 5.59 -9.55
CA ARG A 132 -1.97 5.19 -10.94
C ARG A 132 -1.10 5.93 -11.95
N TYR A 133 -0.96 7.25 -11.82
CA TYR A 133 -0.07 8.05 -12.67
C TYR A 133 1.37 7.53 -12.62
N LEU A 134 1.91 7.26 -11.43
CA LEU A 134 3.27 6.73 -11.28
C LEU A 134 3.43 5.33 -11.89
N ILE A 135 2.42 4.46 -11.79
CA ILE A 135 2.40 3.15 -12.45
C ILE A 135 2.51 3.34 -13.97
N ASP A 136 1.68 4.19 -14.55
CA ASP A 136 1.61 4.39 -16.00
C ASP A 136 2.91 4.96 -16.56
N THR A 137 3.52 5.92 -15.86
CA THR A 137 4.77 6.56 -16.31
C THR A 137 5.98 5.63 -16.25
N HIS A 138 6.01 4.67 -15.31
CA HIS A 138 7.18 3.81 -15.08
C HIS A 138 7.04 2.40 -15.66
N THR A 139 5.82 1.87 -15.80
CA THR A 139 5.57 0.53 -16.37
C THR A 139 5.65 0.54 -17.89
N THR A 140 5.22 1.62 -18.56
CA THR A 140 5.29 1.76 -20.03
C THR A 140 6.73 1.76 -20.58
N GLN A 141 7.72 2.07 -19.74
CA GLN A 141 9.13 2.10 -20.10
C GLN A 141 9.82 0.73 -19.92
N ASN A 142 9.19 -0.22 -19.22
CA ASN A 142 9.84 -1.44 -18.76
C ASN A 142 8.80 -2.54 -18.52
N THR A 143 8.56 -3.43 -19.48
CA THR A 143 8.40 -4.88 -19.24
C THR A 143 8.14 -5.66 -20.54
N ASN A 144 9.02 -6.64 -20.82
CA ASN A 144 8.69 -7.82 -21.65
C ASN A 144 8.18 -8.99 -20.77
N ASP A 145 7.83 -8.71 -19.52
CA ASP A 145 7.52 -9.69 -18.49
C ASP A 145 6.01 -9.66 -18.20
N SER A 146 5.29 -10.57 -18.86
CA SER A 146 3.83 -10.67 -18.77
C SER A 146 3.32 -11.25 -17.46
N GLU A 147 4.20 -11.76 -16.59
CA GLU A 147 3.78 -12.42 -15.34
C GLU A 147 3.77 -11.48 -14.13
N ARG A 148 4.48 -10.36 -14.21
CA ARG A 148 4.61 -9.39 -13.13
C ARG A 148 3.68 -8.21 -13.33
N PHE A 149 2.98 -7.79 -12.27
CA PHE A 149 2.09 -6.63 -12.34
C PHE A 149 2.10 -5.77 -11.07
N ILE A 150 1.85 -4.49 -11.25
CA ILE A 150 1.58 -3.55 -10.16
C ILE A 150 0.18 -2.97 -10.37
N CYS A 151 -0.59 -2.85 -9.30
CA CYS A 151 -1.99 -2.45 -9.36
C CYS A 151 -2.35 -1.50 -8.21
N ALA A 152 -3.22 -0.54 -8.53
CA ALA A 152 -3.81 0.43 -7.63
C ALA A 152 -5.31 0.14 -7.51
N ILE A 153 -5.77 -0.24 -6.31
CA ILE A 153 -7.17 -0.51 -5.99
C ILE A 153 -7.72 0.66 -5.17
N GLU A 154 -8.76 1.30 -5.69
CA GLU A 154 -9.51 2.34 -4.99
C GLU A 154 -10.67 1.69 -4.24
N GLN A 155 -10.48 1.44 -2.94
CA GLN A 155 -11.45 0.73 -2.13
C GLN A 155 -11.16 0.86 -0.64
N ASP A 156 -12.20 0.73 0.17
CA ASP A 156 -12.08 0.52 1.61
C ASP A 156 -11.30 -0.76 1.95
N LEU A 157 -10.44 -0.69 2.97
CA LEU A 157 -9.55 -1.78 3.36
C LEU A 157 -10.33 -2.99 3.85
N ARG A 158 -11.42 -2.80 4.62
CA ARG A 158 -12.24 -3.91 5.13
C ARG A 158 -12.89 -4.67 3.98
N THR A 159 -13.37 -3.97 2.96
CA THR A 159 -13.98 -4.55 1.77
C THR A 159 -13.01 -5.46 1.03
N VAL A 160 -11.75 -5.03 0.87
CA VAL A 160 -10.70 -5.86 0.25
C VAL A 160 -10.35 -7.06 1.12
N LEU A 161 -10.19 -6.87 2.44
CA LEU A 161 -9.90 -7.96 3.39
C LEU A 161 -11.00 -9.03 3.40
N LEU A 162 -12.27 -8.61 3.46
CA LEU A 162 -13.43 -9.50 3.38
C LEU A 162 -13.44 -10.28 2.06
N THR A 163 -13.18 -9.61 0.94
CA THR A 163 -13.09 -10.27 -0.37
C THR A 163 -12.00 -11.34 -0.39
N LEU A 164 -10.83 -11.07 0.20
CA LEU A 164 -9.75 -12.06 0.30
C LEU A 164 -10.15 -13.26 1.18
N ILE A 165 -10.79 -13.01 2.32
CA ILE A 165 -11.28 -14.06 3.22
C ILE A 165 -12.33 -14.93 2.52
N ASP A 166 -13.31 -14.32 1.86
CA ASP A 166 -14.36 -15.04 1.13
C ASP A 166 -13.75 -15.89 0.02
N GLN A 167 -12.78 -15.35 -0.73
CA GLN A 167 -12.04 -16.14 -1.74
C GLN A 167 -11.22 -17.29 -1.14
N CYS A 168 -10.75 -17.19 0.10
CA CYS A 168 -10.11 -18.31 0.80
C CYS A 168 -11.15 -19.38 1.18
N LYS A 169 -12.30 -18.98 1.72
CA LYS A 169 -13.39 -19.90 2.11
C LYS A 169 -13.96 -20.65 0.91
N GLU A 170 -14.20 -19.94 -0.19
CA GLU A 170 -14.66 -20.56 -1.44
C GLU A 170 -13.67 -21.60 -1.98
N LYS A 171 -12.35 -21.39 -1.82
CA LYS A 171 -11.35 -22.37 -2.24
C LYS A 171 -11.34 -23.62 -1.37
N GLU A 172 -11.65 -23.49 -0.08
CA GLU A 172 -11.78 -24.62 0.83
C GLU A 172 -13.06 -25.42 0.53
N GLU A 173 -14.19 -24.75 0.30
CA GLU A 173 -15.47 -25.39 -0.03
C GLU A 173 -15.46 -26.06 -1.41
N ASN A 174 -14.79 -25.45 -2.40
CA ASN A 174 -14.66 -26.00 -3.75
C ASN A 174 -13.46 -26.94 -3.90
N ARG A 175 -12.73 -27.23 -2.82
CA ARG A 175 -11.68 -28.25 -2.84
C ARG A 175 -12.36 -29.57 -3.17
N PRO A 176 -11.96 -30.29 -4.23
CA PRO A 176 -12.67 -31.50 -4.62
C PRO A 176 -12.63 -32.49 -3.44
N GLU A 177 -13.78 -32.71 -2.82
CA GLU A 177 -14.00 -33.92 -2.03
C GLU A 177 -13.75 -35.10 -2.97
N GLU A 178 -13.06 -36.14 -2.50
CA GLU A 178 -13.07 -37.43 -3.19
C GLU A 178 -14.53 -37.88 -3.31
N GLY A 179 -15.13 -37.60 -4.47
CA GLY A 179 -16.49 -37.98 -4.83
C GLY A 179 -17.58 -37.12 -4.22
N THR A 180 -17.98 -36.05 -4.91
CA THR A 180 -19.26 -35.94 -5.63
C THR A 180 -19.51 -34.49 -6.03
N ALA A 181 -19.78 -34.27 -7.32
CA ALA A 181 -20.15 -32.95 -7.82
C ALA A 181 -21.59 -32.64 -7.44
N SER A 182 -21.83 -31.49 -6.79
CA SER A 182 -23.15 -30.86 -6.82
C SER A 182 -23.01 -29.35 -6.86
N ALA A 183 -23.48 -28.78 -7.97
CA ALA A 183 -23.61 -27.36 -8.20
C ALA A 183 -24.78 -26.79 -7.39
N THR A 184 -24.59 -25.66 -6.70
CA THR A 184 -25.69 -24.70 -6.48
C THR A 184 -25.16 -23.27 -6.40
N THR A 185 -25.66 -22.48 -7.33
CA THR A 185 -25.54 -21.03 -7.53
C THR A 185 -26.02 -20.19 -6.34
N ARG A 186 -25.30 -19.11 -5.99
CA ARG A 186 -25.92 -17.90 -5.43
C ARG A 186 -25.11 -16.61 -5.65
N GLN A 187 -25.34 -16.01 -6.81
CA GLN A 187 -25.76 -14.61 -6.98
C GLN A 187 -25.14 -13.54 -6.05
N GLN A 188 -23.90 -13.13 -6.30
CA GLN A 188 -23.48 -11.72 -6.24
C GLN A 188 -22.15 -11.54 -6.97
N HIS A 189 -22.27 -11.57 -8.29
CA HIS A 189 -21.21 -11.17 -9.20
C HIS A 189 -21.11 -9.65 -9.20
N LEU A 190 -20.42 -9.11 -8.19
CA LEU A 190 -19.98 -7.72 -8.17
C LEU A 190 -18.46 -7.77 -8.18
N LEU A 191 -17.89 -7.29 -9.30
CA LEU A 191 -16.46 -7.12 -9.60
C LEU A 191 -15.76 -8.41 -10.12
N GLU A 192 -15.87 -8.66 -11.43
CA GLU A 192 -15.02 -9.63 -12.15
C GLU A 192 -13.56 -9.21 -12.10
N LYS A 193 -12.87 -9.55 -11.01
CA LYS A 193 -11.43 -9.84 -10.96
C LYS A 193 -11.17 -10.53 -9.63
N LYS A 194 -10.97 -11.86 -9.64
CA LYS A 194 -10.46 -12.59 -8.49
C LYS A 194 -9.16 -11.92 -8.03
N LEU A 195 -9.11 -11.48 -6.78
CA LEU A 195 -7.90 -10.89 -6.22
C LEU A 195 -6.81 -11.97 -6.10
N THR A 196 -5.56 -11.54 -6.26
CA THR A 196 -4.40 -12.41 -6.09
C THR A 196 -4.09 -12.54 -4.60
N MET A 197 -3.86 -13.75 -4.11
CA MET A 197 -3.66 -13.95 -2.67
C MET A 197 -2.34 -13.32 -2.21
N PRO A 198 -2.34 -12.56 -1.11
CA PRO A 198 -1.13 -11.96 -0.57
C PRO A 198 -0.20 -13.03 0.00
N THR A 199 1.10 -12.84 -0.19
CA THR A 199 2.15 -13.48 0.64
C THR A 199 2.71 -12.50 1.66
N VAL A 200 2.56 -11.20 1.40
CA VAL A 200 3.01 -10.12 2.28
C VAL A 200 1.95 -9.04 2.34
N ILE A 201 1.63 -8.58 3.55
CA ILE A 201 0.81 -7.38 3.80
C ILE A 201 1.67 -6.38 4.56
N VAL A 202 1.68 -5.12 4.13
CA VAL A 202 2.34 -4.00 4.80
C VAL A 202 1.28 -3.01 5.27
N LEU A 203 1.47 -2.49 6.49
CA LEU A 203 0.55 -1.60 7.17
C LEU A 203 1.31 -0.44 7.82
N TYR A 204 0.86 0.78 7.59
CA TYR A 204 1.26 1.95 8.37
C TYR A 204 0.03 2.78 8.74
N LEU A 205 -0.70 2.30 9.75
CA LEU A 205 -2.00 2.83 10.17
C LEU A 205 -1.97 3.18 11.66
N LEU A 206 -2.93 4.00 12.10
CA LEU A 206 -3.12 4.33 13.51
C LEU A 206 -3.50 3.10 14.36
N PRO A 207 -3.21 3.08 15.67
CA PRO A 207 -3.57 1.98 16.55
C PRO A 207 -5.05 1.57 16.51
N GLU A 208 -5.96 2.54 16.43
CA GLU A 208 -7.41 2.31 16.39
C GLU A 208 -7.82 1.60 15.11
N ALA A 209 -7.25 2.02 13.97
CA ALA A 209 -7.45 1.38 12.69
C ALA A 209 -6.88 -0.06 12.67
N LEU A 210 -5.69 -0.25 13.23
CA LEU A 210 -5.12 -1.59 13.37
C LEU A 210 -6.00 -2.49 14.22
N ALA A 211 -6.53 -2.00 15.34
CA ALA A 211 -7.46 -2.74 16.20
C ALA A 211 -8.76 -3.12 15.47
N GLU A 212 -9.23 -2.23 14.61
CA GLU A 212 -10.45 -2.42 13.83
C GLU A 212 -10.30 -3.50 12.75
N ILE A 213 -9.17 -3.51 12.03
CA ILE A 213 -8.95 -4.48 10.95
C ILE A 213 -8.27 -5.78 11.42
N GLU A 214 -7.71 -5.80 12.64
CA GLU A 214 -7.00 -6.93 13.22
C GLU A 214 -7.76 -8.27 13.13
N PRO A 215 -9.07 -8.36 13.40
CA PRO A 215 -9.80 -9.62 13.28
C PRO A 215 -9.71 -10.25 11.89
N PHE A 216 -9.76 -9.44 10.83
CA PHE A 216 -9.63 -9.91 9.45
C PHE A 216 -8.19 -10.36 9.15
N LEU A 217 -7.20 -9.65 9.68
CA LEU A 217 -5.79 -9.99 9.53
C LEU A 217 -5.45 -11.31 10.24
N ILE A 218 -6.04 -11.56 11.42
CA ILE A 218 -5.93 -12.82 12.14
C ILE A 218 -6.53 -13.96 11.33
N GLU A 219 -7.74 -13.79 10.80
CA GLU A 219 -8.39 -14.80 9.96
C GLU A 219 -7.56 -15.12 8.72
N LEU A 220 -6.98 -14.10 8.05
CA LEU A 220 -6.05 -14.34 6.94
C LEU A 220 -4.78 -15.08 7.37
N LEU A 221 -4.18 -14.75 8.52
CA LEU A 221 -3.02 -15.47 9.06
C LEU A 221 -3.33 -16.94 9.40
N GLU A 222 -4.56 -17.24 9.81
CA GLU A 222 -5.02 -18.61 10.05
C GLU A 222 -5.16 -19.40 8.74
N MET A 223 -5.69 -18.76 7.69
CA MET A 223 -5.96 -19.38 6.40
C MET A 223 -4.74 -19.45 5.47
N LEU A 224 -3.78 -18.54 5.59
CA LEU A 224 -2.62 -18.40 4.71
C LEU A 224 -1.30 -18.67 5.47
N PRO A 225 -0.75 -19.89 5.43
CA PRO A 225 0.40 -20.28 6.26
C PRO A 225 1.69 -19.52 5.91
N ASP A 226 1.85 -19.10 4.66
CA ASP A 226 3.02 -18.37 4.18
C ASP A 226 2.87 -16.83 4.30
N LEU A 227 1.73 -16.35 4.80
CA LEU A 227 1.46 -14.92 4.94
C LEU A 227 2.36 -14.29 6.00
N LYS A 228 2.97 -13.16 5.64
CA LYS A 228 3.63 -12.25 6.57
C LYS A 228 2.88 -10.92 6.60
N ILE A 229 2.62 -10.41 7.79
CA ILE A 229 2.05 -9.08 7.99
C ILE A 229 3.12 -8.21 8.65
N LEU A 230 3.41 -7.05 8.07
CA LEU A 230 4.38 -6.11 8.60
C LEU A 230 3.68 -4.79 8.97
N CYS A 231 3.73 -4.43 10.24
CA CYS A 231 3.29 -3.12 10.70
C CYS A 231 4.50 -2.19 10.93
N ASN A 232 4.40 -0.97 10.43
CA ASN A 232 5.35 0.12 10.70
C ASN A 232 4.87 0.94 11.91
N THR A 233 5.78 1.19 12.86
CA THR A 233 5.55 1.93 14.11
C THR A 233 4.64 1.20 15.11
N TRP A 234 3.34 1.09 14.83
CA TRP A 234 2.38 0.45 15.72
C TRP A 234 2.18 -1.03 15.36
N GLY A 235 1.69 -1.83 16.31
CA GLY A 235 1.54 -3.28 16.16
C GLY A 235 0.08 -3.71 16.28
N LEU A 236 -0.19 -4.97 15.94
CA LEU A 236 -1.49 -5.60 16.14
C LEU A 236 -1.78 -5.77 17.65
N PRO A 237 -2.87 -5.20 18.19
CA PRO A 237 -3.12 -5.13 19.64
C PRO A 237 -3.13 -6.47 20.38
N SER A 238 -3.70 -7.51 19.77
CA SER A 238 -3.91 -8.82 20.40
C SER A 238 -2.78 -9.82 20.14
N LEU A 239 -1.89 -9.52 19.18
CA LEU A 239 -0.81 -10.42 18.76
C LEU A 239 0.58 -9.93 19.17
N GLN A 240 1.45 -10.89 19.48
CA GLN A 240 2.88 -10.63 19.62
C GLN A 240 3.58 -10.82 18.27
N PRO A 241 4.45 -9.88 17.85
CA PRO A 241 5.21 -10.05 16.62
C PRO A 241 6.20 -11.21 16.75
N THR A 242 6.34 -11.99 15.68
CA THR A 242 7.35 -13.05 15.60
C THR A 242 8.76 -12.50 15.48
N SER A 243 8.92 -11.30 14.94
CA SER A 243 10.19 -10.59 14.88
C SER A 243 9.97 -9.08 14.79
N THR A 244 10.96 -8.32 15.24
CA THR A 244 10.95 -6.85 15.20
C THR A 244 12.28 -6.32 14.67
N LYS A 245 12.27 -5.19 13.96
CA LYS A 245 13.48 -4.52 13.49
C LYS A 245 13.38 -3.02 13.74
N HIS A 246 14.36 -2.45 14.42
CA HIS A 246 14.48 -1.00 14.52
C HIS A 246 15.09 -0.43 13.23
N VAL A 247 14.48 0.62 12.70
CA VAL A 247 15.00 1.35 11.54
C VAL A 247 15.09 2.82 11.90
N THR A 248 16.26 3.38 11.70
CA THR A 248 16.56 4.78 12.03
C THR A 248 16.71 5.58 10.75
N ASP A 249 15.92 6.66 10.64
CA ASP A 249 16.14 7.71 9.65
C ASP A 249 16.93 8.88 10.28
N TYR A 250 17.15 9.97 9.54
CA TYR A 250 18.00 11.09 9.96
C TYR A 250 17.59 11.68 11.33
N GLU A 251 16.28 11.69 11.64
CA GLU A 251 15.75 12.34 12.85
C GLU A 251 14.93 11.41 13.75
N ASN A 252 14.39 10.31 13.22
CA ASN A 252 13.43 9.45 13.93
C ASN A 252 13.80 7.97 13.81
N SER A 253 13.57 7.21 14.89
CA SER A 253 13.61 5.74 14.87
C SER A 253 12.19 5.18 14.88
N THR A 254 11.90 4.27 13.96
CA THR A 254 10.67 3.47 13.97
C THR A 254 10.98 2.00 14.28
N ILE A 255 9.98 1.28 14.76
CA ILE A 255 10.01 -0.16 14.91
C ILE A 255 9.13 -0.80 13.84
N LEU A 256 9.69 -1.80 13.16
CA LEU A 256 8.96 -2.66 12.24
C LEU A 256 8.60 -3.95 12.98
N GLN A 257 7.36 -4.38 12.88
CA GLN A 257 6.83 -5.54 13.60
C GLN A 257 6.27 -6.55 12.59
N CYS A 258 6.79 -7.77 12.59
CA CYS A 258 6.42 -8.81 11.64
C CYS A 258 5.64 -9.93 12.32
N TYR A 259 4.46 -10.22 11.77
CA TYR A 259 3.52 -11.22 12.24
C TYR A 259 3.40 -12.34 11.20
N THR A 260 3.37 -13.56 11.69
CA THR A 260 3.17 -14.77 10.87
C THR A 260 2.23 -15.69 11.63
N GLN A 261 1.93 -16.87 11.10
CA GLN A 261 1.14 -17.88 11.84
C GLN A 261 1.73 -18.21 13.23
N GLY A 262 3.06 -18.04 13.42
CA GLY A 262 3.70 -18.18 14.73
C GLY A 262 3.21 -17.18 15.79
N SER A 263 2.76 -15.98 15.37
CA SER A 263 2.17 -14.97 16.27
C SER A 263 0.89 -15.46 16.93
N LEU A 264 0.11 -16.30 16.24
CA LEU A 264 -1.12 -16.90 16.76
C LEU A 264 -0.85 -17.94 17.85
N LEU A 265 0.35 -18.53 17.87
CA LEU A 265 0.77 -19.49 18.90
C LEU A 265 1.27 -18.76 20.16
N LEU A 266 2.02 -17.68 19.98
CA LEU A 266 2.57 -16.87 21.08
C LEU A 266 1.45 -16.25 21.94
N SER A 267 0.35 -15.81 21.32
CA SER A 267 -0.80 -15.26 22.04
C SER A 267 -1.53 -16.30 22.88
N LYS A 268 -1.64 -17.55 22.41
CA LYS A 268 -2.25 -18.66 23.17
C LYS A 268 -1.45 -19.02 24.43
N THR A 269 -0.12 -18.99 24.34
CA THR A 269 0.77 -19.29 25.48
C THR A 269 0.86 -18.18 26.54
N SER A 270 0.38 -16.98 26.23
CA SER A 270 0.42 -15.83 27.15
C SER A 270 -0.84 -15.72 28.04
N ASN A 271 -1.87 -16.51 27.74
CA ASN A 271 -3.16 -16.56 28.45
C ASN A 271 -3.33 -17.83 29.32
N GLU A 272 -2.28 -18.63 29.48
CA GLU A 272 -2.17 -19.75 30.44
C GLU A 272 -1.24 -19.39 31.61
#